data_AF-A0A964HG23-F1
#
_entry.id   AF-A0A964HG23-F1
#
_cell.length_a   1.000
_cell.length_b   1.000
_cell.length_c   1.000
_cell.angle_alpha   90.00
_cell.angle_beta   90.00
_cell.angle_gamma   90.00
#
_symmetry.space_group_name_H-M   'P 1'
#
loop_
_entity.id
_entity.type
_entity.pdbx_description
1 polymer ?
#
loop_
_entity_poly.entity_id
_entity_poly.type
_entity_poly.pdbx_seq_one_letter_code
_entity_poly.pdbx_strand_id
1 'polypeptide(L)'
;MRHTCTANTDLDELIGIEALPSGARGFQYGPVPLAMRANEELVLENSEVLSAPTAAKVRFLARDLFIAETQEHILPGTGFRLVLA
;
A
#
# COMPACT_ATOMS: atom_id res chain seq x y z
N MET A 1 -7.40 -9.17 -1.41
CA MET A 1 -7.38 -8.52 -0.09
C MET A 1 -8.42 -7.40 0.04
N ARG A 2 -8.82 -7.06 1.27
CA ARG A 2 -9.63 -5.87 1.59
C ARG A 2 -8.98 -5.12 2.74
N HIS A 3 -9.04 -3.79 2.72
CA HIS A 3 -8.51 -2.91 3.77
C HIS A 3 -9.49 -1.75 3.98
N THR A 4 -9.96 -1.58 5.21
CA THR A 4 -10.93 -0.52 5.56
C THR A 4 -10.20 0.77 5.90
N CYS A 5 -10.36 1.78 5.06
CA CYS A 5 -9.77 3.10 5.29
C CYS A 5 -10.49 3.83 6.42
N THR A 6 -9.71 4.57 7.21
CA THR A 6 -10.19 5.49 8.24
C THR A 6 -9.76 6.92 7.92
N ALA A 7 -10.31 7.90 8.62
CA ALA A 7 -9.90 9.30 8.46
C ALA A 7 -8.40 9.55 8.74
N ASN A 8 -7.72 8.60 9.40
CA ASN A 8 -6.29 8.64 9.69
C ASN A 8 -5.45 7.85 8.68
N THR A 9 -6.08 7.17 7.71
CA THR A 9 -5.35 6.34 6.76
C THR A 9 -4.53 7.21 5.80
N ASP A 10 -3.23 6.96 5.80
CA ASP A 10 -2.23 7.65 5.01
C ASP A 10 -1.40 6.67 4.16
N LEU A 11 -0.31 7.16 3.58
CA LEU A 11 0.56 6.31 2.77
C LEU A 11 1.45 5.39 3.61
N ASP A 12 1.76 5.75 4.84
CA ASP A 12 2.60 4.91 5.69
C ASP A 12 1.81 3.65 6.10
N GLU A 13 0.50 3.82 6.36
CA GLU A 13 -0.40 2.68 6.53
C GLU A 13 -0.52 1.84 5.25
N LEU A 14 -0.74 2.49 4.08
CA LEU A 14 -1.06 1.79 2.82
C LEU A 14 0.15 1.14 2.13
N ILE A 15 1.32 1.75 2.23
CA ILE A 15 2.58 1.31 1.61
C ILE A 15 3.44 0.58 2.62
N GLY A 16 3.53 1.08 3.84
CA GLY A 16 4.36 0.52 4.90
C GLY A 16 5.25 1.57 5.55
N ILE A 17 5.80 1.19 6.69
CA ILE A 17 6.62 2.05 7.54
C ILE A 17 7.87 1.30 8.00
N GLU A 18 8.95 2.03 8.25
CA GLU A 18 10.09 1.48 8.99
C GLU A 18 9.63 1.20 10.43
N ALA A 19 9.58 -0.07 10.80
CA ALA A 19 9.19 -0.51 12.13
C ALA A 19 10.42 -1.04 12.89
N LEU A 20 10.41 -0.82 14.21
CA LEU A 20 11.36 -1.41 15.14
C LEU A 20 10.64 -2.46 16.01
N PRO A 21 10.18 -3.60 15.46
CA PRO A 21 9.69 -4.65 16.33
C PRO A 21 10.92 -5.31 16.99
N SER A 22 11.09 -5.08 18.30
CA SER A 22 12.01 -5.85 19.16
C SER A 22 13.48 -5.88 18.72
N GLY A 23 14.05 -4.72 18.37
CA GLY A 23 15.51 -4.55 18.27
C GLY A 23 16.15 -4.89 16.92
N ALA A 24 15.38 -5.34 15.93
CA ALA A 24 15.81 -5.38 14.53
C ALA A 24 15.08 -4.30 13.72
N ARG A 25 15.82 -3.54 12.91
CA ARG A 25 15.23 -2.63 11.91
C ARG A 25 14.58 -3.48 10.83
N GLY A 26 13.28 -3.30 10.60
CA GLY A 26 12.57 -3.98 9.54
C GLY A 26 11.52 -3.08 8.90
N PHE A 27 11.33 -3.21 7.59
CA PHE A 27 10.23 -2.53 6.92
C PHE A 27 8.96 -3.37 7.06
N GLN A 28 7.90 -2.77 7.60
CA GLN A 28 6.58 -3.40 7.67
C GLN A 28 5.77 -2.95 6.47
N TYR A 29 5.55 -3.86 5.52
CA TYR A 29 4.76 -3.58 4.32
C TYR A 29 3.28 -3.37 4.64
N GLY A 30 2.71 -2.35 4.02
CA GLY A 30 1.29 -2.07 4.00
C GLY A 30 0.52 -2.94 2.99
N PRO A 31 -0.81 -2.76 2.91
CA PRO A 31 -1.69 -3.56 2.08
C PRO A 31 -1.36 -3.51 0.58
N VAL A 32 -0.87 -2.37 0.06
CA VAL A 32 -0.59 -2.19 -1.38
C VAL A 32 0.55 -3.10 -1.85
N PRO A 33 1.79 -3.00 -1.34
CA PRO A 33 2.86 -3.89 -1.76
C PRO A 33 2.58 -5.37 -1.48
N LEU A 34 1.84 -5.68 -0.40
CA LEU A 34 1.45 -7.07 -0.11
C LEU A 34 0.53 -7.63 -1.20
N ALA A 35 -0.50 -6.89 -1.60
CA ALA A 35 -1.40 -7.32 -2.67
C ALA A 35 -0.70 -7.37 -4.05
N MET A 36 0.21 -6.43 -4.32
CA MET A 36 1.01 -6.44 -5.55
C MET A 36 1.88 -7.70 -5.64
N ARG A 37 2.58 -8.07 -4.56
CA ARG A 37 3.41 -9.28 -4.49
C ARG A 37 2.58 -10.56 -4.59
N ALA A 38 1.40 -10.57 -3.99
CA ALA A 38 0.46 -11.69 -4.09
C ALA A 38 -0.27 -11.74 -5.44
N ASN A 39 -0.09 -10.73 -6.30
CA ASN A 39 -0.73 -10.60 -7.62
C ASN A 39 -2.26 -10.72 -7.53
N GLU A 40 -2.86 -10.09 -6.52
CA GLU A 40 -4.29 -10.16 -6.25
C GLU A 40 -4.96 -8.78 -6.19
N GLU A 41 -6.28 -8.77 -6.21
CA GLU A 41 -7.06 -7.54 -6.08
C GLU A 41 -7.01 -7.01 -4.64
N LEU A 42 -6.75 -5.71 -4.48
CA LEU A 42 -6.89 -4.97 -3.24
C LEU A 42 -8.09 -4.02 -3.34
N VAL A 43 -9.06 -4.21 -2.46
CA VAL A 43 -10.17 -3.28 -2.26
C VAL A 43 -9.87 -2.40 -1.05
N LEU A 44 -9.73 -1.10 -1.28
CA LEU A 44 -9.73 -0.08 -0.23
C LEU A 44 -11.18 0.29 0.03
N GLU A 45 -11.76 -0.23 1.10
CA GLU A 45 -13.14 0.06 1.51
C GLU A 45 -13.22 1.40 2.24
N ASN A 46 -14.34 2.11 2.11
CA ASN A 46 -14.52 3.42 2.70
C ASN A 46 -13.46 4.41 2.17
N SER A 47 -13.05 4.26 0.91
CA SER A 47 -11.96 5.03 0.32
C SER A 47 -12.27 6.52 0.16
N GLU A 48 -13.52 6.94 0.34
CA GLU A 48 -13.98 8.33 0.36
C GLU A 48 -13.40 9.14 1.52
N VAL A 49 -12.96 8.50 2.62
CA VAL A 49 -12.34 9.20 3.75
C VAL A 49 -10.86 9.52 3.49
N LEU A 50 -10.27 8.96 2.43
CA LEU A 50 -8.91 9.28 2.04
C LEU A 50 -8.84 10.71 1.52
N SER A 51 -7.79 11.43 1.91
CA SER A 51 -7.50 12.71 1.28
C SER A 51 -7.30 12.53 -0.23
N ALA A 52 -7.75 13.50 -1.04
CA ALA A 52 -7.56 13.45 -2.48
C ALA A 52 -6.08 13.25 -2.90
N PRO A 53 -5.09 13.87 -2.22
CA PRO A 53 -3.68 13.55 -2.44
C PRO A 53 -3.32 12.09 -2.16
N THR A 54 -3.77 11.50 -1.05
CA THR A 54 -3.51 10.09 -0.70
C THR A 54 -4.08 9.16 -1.76
N ALA A 55 -5.35 9.37 -2.15
CA ALA A 55 -6.03 8.57 -3.17
C ALA A 55 -5.35 8.69 -4.55
N ALA A 56 -4.82 9.86 -4.91
CA ALA A 56 -4.06 10.03 -6.14
C ALA A 56 -2.69 9.32 -6.09
N LYS A 57 -1.94 9.50 -5.00
CA LYS A 57 -0.63 8.89 -4.81
C LYS A 57 -0.70 7.37 -4.78
N VAL A 58 -1.67 6.78 -4.06
CA VAL A 58 -1.81 5.32 -4.00
C VAL A 58 -2.11 4.72 -5.38
N ARG A 59 -2.96 5.38 -6.19
CA ARG A 59 -3.23 4.94 -7.58
C ARG A 59 -2.01 5.03 -8.48
N PHE A 60 -1.15 6.03 -8.28
CA PHE A 60 0.09 6.18 -9.03
C PHE A 60 1.09 5.09 -8.63
N LEU A 61 1.35 4.95 -7.32
CA LEU A 61 2.30 3.98 -6.78
C LEU A 61 1.91 2.54 -7.08
N ALA A 62 0.63 2.21 -7.12
CA ALA A 62 0.13 0.87 -7.47
C ALA A 62 0.46 0.42 -8.91
N ARG A 63 1.07 1.28 -9.73
CA ARG A 63 1.57 0.95 -11.08
C ARG A 63 3.06 0.64 -11.10
N ASP A 64 3.81 1.24 -10.19
CA ASP A 64 5.27 1.29 -10.21
C ASP A 64 5.78 1.68 -8.82
N LEU A 65 5.85 0.71 -7.90
CA LEU A 65 6.15 0.99 -6.49
C LEU A 65 7.63 0.75 -6.22
N PHE A 66 8.36 1.82 -5.90
CA PHE A 66 9.71 1.71 -5.36
C PHE A 66 9.71 2.05 -3.87
N ILE A 67 10.26 1.17 -3.04
CA ILE A 67 10.42 1.35 -1.59
C ILE A 67 11.91 1.54 -1.30
N ALA A 68 12.28 2.72 -0.83
CA ALA A 68 13.68 3.12 -0.67
C ALA A 68 14.35 2.39 0.50
N GLU A 69 13.61 2.15 1.58
CA GLU A 69 14.06 1.50 2.81
C GLU A 69 14.56 0.08 2.55
N THR A 70 13.93 -0.61 1.60
CA THR A 70 14.29 -1.98 1.20
C THR A 70 15.01 -2.03 -0.15
N GLN A 71 15.16 -0.88 -0.82
CA GLN A 71 15.68 -0.76 -2.19
C GLN A 71 14.94 -1.67 -3.19
N GLU A 72 13.64 -1.87 -2.98
CA GLU A 72 12.87 -2.81 -3.78
C GLU A 72 11.97 -2.10 -4.77
N HIS A 73 11.89 -2.69 -5.96
CA HIS A 73 10.95 -2.31 -6.98
C HIS A 73 9.88 -3.39 -7.11
N ILE A 74 8.65 -3.05 -6.73
CA ILE A 74 7.50 -3.96 -6.76
C ILE A 74 6.62 -3.53 -7.93
N LEU A 75 6.59 -4.38 -8.94
CA LEU A 75 5.75 -4.20 -10.11
C LEU A 75 4.44 -4.97 -9.94
N PRO A 76 3.29 -4.40 -10.36
CA PRO A 76 2.04 -5.13 -10.35
C PRO A 76 2.09 -6.26 -11.38
N GLY A 77 1.75 -7.48 -10.96
CA GLY A 77 1.49 -8.56 -11.91
C GLY A 77 0.15 -8.38 -12.64
N THR A 78 -0.14 -9.23 -13.61
CA THR A 78 -1.37 -9.16 -14.44
C THR A 78 -2.67 -9.41 -13.67
N GLY A 79 -2.58 -10.01 -12.47
CA GLY A 79 -3.72 -10.30 -11.60
C GLY A 79 -4.00 -9.20 -10.57
N PHE A 80 -3.03 -8.30 -10.35
CA PHE A 80 -3.19 -7.20 -9.41
C PHE A 80 -4.19 -6.16 -9.92
N ARG A 81 -5.09 -5.74 -9.04
CA ARG A 81 -6.03 -4.63 -9.26
C ARG A 81 -6.19 -3.83 -7.98
N LEU A 82 -6.18 -2.51 -8.09
CA LEU A 82 -6.53 -1.63 -6.99
C LEU A 82 -7.93 -1.06 -7.22
N VAL A 83 -8.84 -1.35 -6.29
CA VAL A 83 -10.22 -0.84 -6.29
C VAL A 83 -10.39 0.09 -5.09
N LEU A 84 -10.89 1.30 -5.35
CA LEU A 84 -11.31 2.24 -4.32
C LEU A 84 -12.83 2.16 -4.27
N ALA A 85 -13.37 1.61 -3.19
CA ALA A 85 -14.77 1.30 -2.99
C ALA A 85 -15.35 2.03 -1.77
#